data_AF-A0AAW5N2X0-F1
#
_entry.id   AF-A0AAW5N2X0-F1
#
_cell.length_a   1.000
_cell.length_b   1.000
_cell.length_c   1.000
_cell.angle_alpha   90.00
_cell.angle_beta   90.00
_cell.angle_gamma   90.00
#
_symmetry.space_group_name_H-M   'P 1'
#
loop_
_entity.id
_entity.type
_entity.pdbx_description
1 polymer ?
#
loop_
_entity_poly.entity_id
_entity_poly.type
_entity_poly.pdbx_seq_one_letter_code
_entity_poly.pdbx_strand_id
1 'polypeptide(L)'
;SNIVLTRDMPQVVLKVEVPGIRIVEERADAWIVEAGGGETWDDLVAFTLDNGCPGLENMAAIPGTVGASPVQNIGAYGVELKDRFESLDAV
;
A
#
# COMPACT_ATOMS: atom_id res chain seq x y z
N SER A 1 -10.26 -5.77 0.05
CA SER A 1 -11.40 -5.04 0.64
C SER A 1 -12.38 -4.50 -0.39
N ASN A 2 -12.04 -4.40 -1.69
CA ASN A 2 -12.95 -3.85 -2.72
C ASN A 2 -13.34 -4.88 -3.80
N ILE A 3 -14.05 -5.95 -3.41
CA ILE A 3 -14.51 -7.01 -4.33
C ILE A 3 -15.95 -7.39 -3.98
N VAL A 4 -16.77 -7.65 -5.00
CA VAL A 4 -18.11 -8.24 -4.85
C VAL A 4 -18.12 -9.61 -5.56
N LEU A 5 -18.26 -10.68 -4.80
CA LEU A 5 -18.43 -12.04 -5.34
C LEU A 5 -19.92 -12.30 -5.60
N THR A 6 -20.29 -12.52 -6.87
CA THR A 6 -21.70 -12.67 -7.28
C THR A 6 -22.17 -14.12 -7.35
N ARG A 7 -21.24 -15.07 -7.24
CA ARG A 7 -21.44 -16.53 -7.27
C ARG A 7 -20.19 -17.23 -6.76
N ASP A 8 -20.28 -18.53 -6.56
CA ASP A 8 -19.12 -19.37 -6.23
C ASP A 8 -18.06 -19.28 -7.33
N MET A 9 -16.79 -19.29 -6.91
CA MET A 9 -15.63 -19.24 -7.79
C MET A 9 -15.05 -20.65 -7.96
N PRO A 10 -15.36 -21.36 -9.06
CA PRO A 10 -14.74 -22.65 -9.35
C PRO A 10 -13.28 -22.53 -9.82
N GLN A 11 -12.81 -21.32 -10.14
CA GLN A 11 -11.43 -21.05 -10.52
C GLN A 11 -10.51 -20.90 -9.30
N VAL A 12 -9.21 -21.04 -9.52
CA VAL A 12 -8.18 -20.74 -8.53
C VAL A 12 -8.21 -19.25 -8.19
N VAL A 13 -8.28 -18.93 -6.89
CA VAL A 13 -8.15 -17.58 -6.35
C VAL A 13 -6.81 -17.49 -5.62
N LEU A 14 -5.98 -16.53 -6.03
CA LEU A 14 -4.69 -16.27 -5.38
C LEU A 14 -4.86 -15.13 -4.37
N LYS A 15 -4.55 -15.41 -3.10
CA LYS A 15 -4.43 -14.39 -2.06
C LYS A 15 -2.96 -13.96 -1.99
N VAL A 16 -2.68 -12.71 -2.32
CA VAL A 16 -1.31 -12.16 -2.25
C VAL A 16 -0.95 -11.91 -0.79
N GLU A 17 0.11 -12.58 -0.31
CA GLU A 17 0.66 -12.43 1.04
C GLU A 17 2.18 -12.24 1.01
N VAL A 18 2.71 -11.55 -0.02
CA VAL A 18 4.15 -11.23 -0.11
C VAL A 18 4.48 -10.20 0.98
N PRO A 19 5.33 -10.53 1.98
CA PRO A 19 5.61 -9.66 3.13
C PRO A 19 6.88 -8.82 2.93
N GLY A 20 7.14 -7.94 3.91
CA GLY A 20 8.32 -7.11 4.05
C GLY A 20 7.96 -5.63 3.96
N ILE A 21 8.47 -4.82 4.90
CA ILE A 21 8.44 -3.35 4.84
C ILE A 21 9.85 -2.86 5.20
N ARG A 22 10.41 -1.96 4.39
CA ARG A 22 11.74 -1.40 4.63
C ARG A 22 11.89 -0.01 4.01
N ILE A 23 12.71 0.82 4.64
CA ILE A 23 13.23 2.05 4.04
C ILE A 23 14.41 1.64 3.16
N VAL A 24 14.35 1.95 1.86
CA VAL A 24 15.40 1.59 0.89
C VAL A 24 16.32 2.77 0.54
N GLU A 25 15.84 4.00 0.72
CA GLU A 25 16.64 5.21 0.47
C GLU A 25 16.15 6.37 1.34
N GLU A 26 17.08 7.16 1.85
CA GLU A 26 16.82 8.45 2.49
C GLU A 26 17.43 9.56 1.64
N ARG A 27 16.60 10.53 1.25
CA ARG A 27 16.99 11.72 0.48
C ARG A 27 16.86 12.95 1.37
N ALA A 28 17.35 14.09 0.89
CA ALA A 28 17.24 15.35 1.62
C ALA A 28 15.78 15.82 1.81
N ASP A 29 14.87 15.36 0.94
CA ASP A 29 13.48 15.80 0.84
C ASP A 29 12.44 14.66 0.91
N ALA A 30 12.88 13.39 0.94
CA ALA A 30 11.99 12.24 0.89
C ALA A 30 12.62 10.97 1.50
N TRP A 31 11.75 10.01 1.82
CA TRP A 31 12.12 8.63 2.15
C TRP A 31 11.48 7.70 1.13
N ILE A 32 12.25 6.78 0.58
CA ILE A 32 11.72 5.73 -0.29
C ILE A 32 11.48 4.51 0.59
N VAL A 33 10.20 4.15 0.74
CA VAL A 33 9.75 2.99 1.51
C VAL A 33 9.22 1.95 0.53
N GLU A 34 9.73 0.73 0.66
CA GLU A 34 9.28 -0.42 -0.11
C GLU A 34 8.49 -1.35 0.80
N ALA A 35 7.35 -1.85 0.29
CA ALA A 35 6.54 -2.82 0.99
C ALA A 35 6.02 -3.91 0.05
N GLY A 36 6.01 -5.14 0.54
CA GLY A 36 5.48 -6.29 -0.17
C GLY A 36 3.98 -6.13 -0.44
N GLY A 37 3.53 -6.61 -1.61
CA GLY A 37 2.14 -6.41 -2.04
C GLY A 37 1.07 -7.05 -1.14
N GLY A 38 1.47 -7.94 -0.22
CA GLY A 38 0.60 -8.59 0.76
C GLY A 38 0.50 -7.88 2.10
N GLU A 39 1.36 -6.90 2.39
CA GLU A 39 1.30 -6.12 3.63
C GLU A 39 0.00 -5.33 3.72
N THR A 40 -0.55 -5.15 4.92
CA THR A 40 -1.71 -4.28 5.11
C THR A 40 -1.30 -2.84 4.82
N TRP A 41 -2.17 -2.08 4.14
CA TRP A 41 -1.92 -0.66 3.91
C TRP A 41 -1.78 0.13 5.22
N ASP A 42 -2.64 -0.14 6.21
CA ASP A 42 -2.60 0.57 7.49
C ASP A 42 -1.32 0.29 8.30
N ASP A 43 -0.81 -0.96 8.23
CA ASP A 43 0.48 -1.33 8.85
C ASP A 43 1.65 -0.59 8.20
N LEU A 44 1.61 -0.37 6.88
CA LEU A 44 2.60 0.46 6.18
C LEU A 44 2.53 1.92 6.66
N VAL A 45 1.33 2.50 6.78
CA VAL A 45 1.18 3.87 7.28
C VAL A 45 1.73 3.98 8.71
N ALA A 46 1.37 3.06 9.60
CA ALA A 46 1.90 3.02 10.96
C ALA A 46 3.44 2.91 10.98
N PHE A 47 4.00 1.99 10.18
CA PHE A 47 5.45 1.84 10.03
C PHE A 47 6.13 3.16 9.61
N THR A 48 5.57 3.88 8.64
CA THR A 48 6.16 5.16 8.20
C THR A 48 6.14 6.21 9.30
N LEU A 49 5.06 6.30 10.08
CA LEU A 49 4.94 7.26 11.18
C LEU A 49 5.88 6.91 12.34
N ASP A 50 5.99 5.63 12.70
CA ASP A 50 6.88 5.16 13.76
C ASP A 50 8.36 5.38 13.44
N ASN A 51 8.72 5.40 12.14
CA ASN A 51 10.08 5.70 11.66
C ASN A 51 10.29 7.19 11.34
N GLY A 52 9.36 8.08 11.67
CA GLY A 52 9.51 9.51 11.43
C GLY A 52 9.50 9.92 9.95
N CYS A 53 8.85 9.13 9.10
CA CYS A 53 8.67 9.35 7.67
C CYS A 53 7.22 9.79 7.38
N PRO A 54 6.81 11.04 7.71
CA PRO A 54 5.45 11.49 7.46
C PRO A 54 5.14 11.61 5.96
N GLY A 55 3.85 11.57 5.60
CA GLY A 55 3.37 11.82 4.24
C GLY A 55 2.22 10.91 3.80
N LEU A 56 1.91 9.85 4.54
CA LEU A 56 0.84 8.88 4.26
C LEU A 56 -0.34 8.95 5.25
N GLU A 57 -0.28 9.81 6.26
CA GLU A 57 -1.27 9.91 7.35
C GLU A 57 -2.70 10.21 6.86
N ASN A 58 -2.85 10.97 5.77
CA ASN A 58 -4.15 11.21 5.12
C ASN A 58 -4.79 9.93 4.58
N MET A 59 -4.04 8.84 4.44
CA MET A 59 -4.52 7.56 3.95
C MET A 59 -4.52 6.48 5.05
N ALA A 60 -4.36 6.86 6.31
CA ALA A 60 -4.50 5.94 7.44
C ALA A 60 -5.90 5.29 7.47
N ALA A 61 -5.98 4.08 8.01
CA ALA A 61 -7.18 3.25 8.14
C ALA A 61 -7.87 2.84 6.82
N ILE A 62 -7.28 3.09 5.65
CA ILE A 62 -7.79 2.52 4.39
C ILE A 62 -7.60 0.99 4.44
N PRO A 63 -8.66 0.19 4.32
CA PRO A 63 -8.55 -1.26 4.35
C PRO A 63 -8.02 -1.78 3.02
N GLY A 64 -7.17 -2.80 3.06
CA GLY A 64 -6.61 -3.41 1.85
C GLY A 64 -5.13 -3.70 2.03
N THR A 65 -4.52 -4.24 0.98
CA THR A 65 -3.08 -4.50 0.96
C THR A 65 -2.35 -3.42 0.17
N VAL A 66 -1.05 -3.29 0.43
CA VAL A 66 -0.16 -2.41 -0.34
C VAL A 66 -0.23 -2.72 -1.83
N GLY A 67 -0.27 -4.00 -2.23
CA GLY A 67 -0.31 -4.37 -3.66
C GLY A 67 -1.62 -3.99 -4.35
N ALA A 68 -2.71 -3.81 -3.60
CA ALA A 68 -3.98 -3.35 -4.15
C ALA A 68 -4.07 -1.81 -4.24
N SER A 69 -3.22 -1.08 -3.51
CA SER A 69 -3.27 0.38 -3.43
C SER A 69 -3.10 1.09 -4.78
N PRO A 70 -2.22 0.63 -5.72
CA PRO A 70 -2.04 1.29 -7.00
C PRO A 70 -3.17 1.01 -7.99
N VAL A 71 -3.90 -0.11 -7.83
CA VAL A 71 -4.91 -0.57 -8.79
C VAL A 71 -6.03 0.45 -8.98
N GLN A 72 -6.39 1.17 -7.91
CA GLN A 72 -7.42 2.20 -7.94
C GLN A 72 -6.90 3.57 -7.51
N ASN A 73 -5.57 3.73 -7.39
CA ASN A 73 -4.96 4.96 -6.88
C ASN A 73 -5.68 5.44 -5.60
N ILE A 74 -5.61 4.62 -4.55
CA ILE A 74 -6.33 4.91 -3.30
C ILE A 74 -6.09 6.34 -2.83
N GLY A 75 -7.08 6.94 -2.20
CA GLY A 75 -6.97 8.30 -1.70
C GLY A 75 -8.00 8.60 -0.64
N ALA A 76 -7.62 9.49 0.28
CA ALA A 76 -8.47 9.97 1.34
C ALA A 76 -7.99 11.37 1.79
N TYR A 77 -8.92 12.15 2.33
CA TYR A 77 -8.64 13.49 2.88
C TYR A 77 -7.79 14.39 1.96
N GLY A 78 -8.04 14.35 0.65
CA GLY A 78 -7.40 15.23 -0.35
C GLY A 78 -6.03 14.79 -0.86
N VAL A 79 -5.57 13.58 -0.51
CA VAL A 79 -4.32 12.99 -1.02
C VAL A 79 -4.64 11.68 -1.72
N GLU A 80 -3.97 11.43 -2.85
CA GLU A 80 -4.02 10.16 -3.57
C GLU A 80 -2.64 9.49 -3.57
N LEU A 81 -2.60 8.16 -3.75
CA LEU A 81 -1.36 7.39 -3.77
C LEU A 81 -0.34 7.96 -4.77
N LYS A 82 -0.78 8.35 -5.97
CA LYS A 82 0.08 8.93 -7.01
C LYS A 82 0.89 10.14 -6.53
N ASP A 83 0.42 10.87 -5.52
CA ASP A 83 1.11 12.04 -4.98
C ASP A 83 2.32 11.65 -4.11
N ARG A 84 2.45 10.36 -3.77
CA ARG A 84 3.47 9.76 -2.90
C ARG A 84 4.07 8.47 -3.50
N PHE A 85 3.85 8.21 -4.79
CA PHE A 85 4.22 6.97 -5.45
C PHE A 85 5.50 7.12 -6.26
N GLU A 86 6.53 6.32 -5.94
CA GLU A 86 7.78 6.26 -6.72
C GLU A 86 7.66 5.23 -7.87
N SER A 87 7.46 3.95 -7.53
CA SER A 87 7.40 2.85 -8.49
C SER A 87 6.72 1.60 -7.92
N LEU A 88 6.40 0.63 -8.79
CA LEU A 88 6.01 -0.73 -8.40
C LEU A 88 6.73 -1.76 -9.25
N ASP A 89 6.84 -2.98 -8.72
CA ASP A 89 7.26 -4.17 -9.45
C ASP A 89 6.05 -5.07 -9.73
N ALA A 90 6.00 -5.63 -10.93
CA ALA A 90 4.96 -6.56 -11.38
C ALA A 90 5.59 -7.72 -12.17
N VAL A 91 4.90 -8.87 -12.16
CA VAL A 91 5.26 -10.10 -12.90
C VAL A 91 4.28 -10.32 -14.04
#